data_AF-A0A0S2EQI4-F1
#
_entry.id   AF-A0A0S2EQI4-F1
#
_cell.length_a   1.000
_cell.length_b   1.000
_cell.length_c   1.000
_cell.angle_alpha   90.00
_cell.angle_beta   90.00
_cell.angle_gamma   90.00
#
_symmetry.space_group_name_H-M   'P 1'
#
loop_
_entity.id
_entity.type
_entity.pdbx_description
1 polymer ?
#
loop_
_entity_poly.entity_id
_entity_poly.type
_entity_poly.pdbx_seq_one_letter_code
_entity_poly.pdbx_strand_id
1 'polypeptide(L)'
;MSDTNGAEAAPSLDYITPDDGFDATASDTAEQQNDDLAPEGDEGEPELDLDLEAEAPKPGDENADEFEEIERNGKKYRIPAALKGELMMQADYTRKTQEVAAARKELETHQAAVEQQRQMMTQQAEMQHANIQDFARLVNLNDQLAQYEQVDWAAYEKQDPFAANAAWREYHQLEKARNNLAGELHHKQQQAQQDHQRRTLEAQQSSRAEIAKRAEETMKVLTSKVPGWNQEVATEVSSYAMNVSGYSQDELVNAVGDPRAFILLHKAMSYDKAMAKAADRAAKARQQEAVAPLTTVPRGNTSPAPTGLDDRLSADEWARRRNEQVRKRGR
;
A
#
# COMPACT_ATOMS: atom_id res chain seq x y z
N MET A 1 -36.40 6.03 34.28
CA MET A 1 -34.98 6.42 34.15
C MET A 1 -34.24 5.22 33.65
N SER A 2 -33.46 5.44 32.59
CA SER A 2 -32.63 4.53 31.83
C SER A 2 -31.73 3.67 32.74
N ASP A 3 -31.54 2.39 32.42
CA ASP A 3 -30.37 1.94 31.66
C ASP A 3 -30.38 0.44 31.41
N THR A 4 -30.09 0.11 30.16
CA THR A 4 -29.83 -1.20 29.58
C THR A 4 -28.41 -1.66 29.89
N ASN A 5 -28.21 -2.93 30.26
CA ASN A 5 -27.04 -3.65 29.75
C ASN A 5 -27.34 -5.14 29.57
N GLY A 6 -27.18 -5.58 28.33
CA GLY A 6 -27.50 -6.92 27.85
C GLY A 6 -26.40 -7.92 28.15
N ALA A 7 -26.85 -9.16 28.36
CA ALA A 7 -26.06 -10.33 28.68
C ALA A 7 -25.26 -10.85 27.48
N GLU A 8 -24.00 -11.20 27.72
CA GLU A 8 -23.14 -11.94 26.81
C GLU A 8 -23.28 -13.44 27.16
N ALA A 9 -23.86 -14.21 26.24
CA ALA A 9 -24.02 -15.66 26.34
C ALA A 9 -23.24 -16.33 25.20
N ALA A 10 -22.29 -17.18 25.59
CA ALA A 10 -21.57 -18.08 24.69
C ALA A 10 -22.45 -19.24 24.19
N PRO A 11 -22.18 -19.77 22.99
CA PRO A 11 -22.39 -21.20 22.71
C PRO A 11 -21.13 -21.81 22.04
N SER A 12 -20.48 -22.80 22.67
CA SER A 12 -20.64 -24.25 22.47
C SER A 12 -20.39 -24.74 21.03
N LEU A 13 -19.23 -25.37 20.83
CA LEU A 13 -18.86 -26.14 19.63
C LEU A 13 -19.33 -27.59 19.82
N ASP A 14 -20.28 -28.03 19.01
CA ASP A 14 -20.61 -29.43 18.85
C ASP A 14 -20.99 -29.71 17.38
N TYR A 15 -20.52 -30.88 16.90
CA TYR A 15 -20.83 -31.59 15.65
C TYR A 15 -20.36 -31.00 14.31
N ILE A 16 -19.46 -31.75 13.65
CA ILE A 16 -19.65 -32.36 12.31
C ILE A 16 -18.53 -33.41 12.13
N THR A 17 -18.91 -34.69 12.07
CA THR A 17 -18.16 -35.78 11.41
C THR A 17 -18.39 -35.68 9.89
N PRO A 18 -17.48 -36.19 9.04
CA PRO A 18 -17.72 -37.54 8.51
C PRO A 18 -16.47 -38.43 8.40
N ASP A 19 -16.74 -39.69 8.71
CA ASP A 19 -16.11 -40.93 8.29
C ASP A 19 -16.26 -41.12 6.77
N ASP A 20 -15.19 -41.54 6.09
CA ASP A 20 -15.21 -42.58 5.04
C ASP A 20 -13.76 -42.87 4.60
N GLY A 21 -13.35 -44.12 4.84
CA GLY A 21 -11.98 -44.59 4.67
C GLY A 21 -11.60 -45.03 3.26
N PHE A 22 -10.29 -45.16 3.06
CA PHE A 22 -9.69 -46.17 2.20
C PHE A 22 -8.35 -46.61 2.82
N ASP A 23 -8.36 -47.85 3.31
CA ASP A 23 -7.22 -48.66 3.70
C ASP A 23 -6.66 -49.42 2.47
N ALA A 24 -5.44 -49.94 2.62
CA ALA A 24 -4.70 -50.90 1.79
C ALA A 24 -3.77 -50.30 0.71
N THR A 25 -2.50 -50.70 0.51
CA THR A 25 -1.44 -51.39 1.27
C THR A 25 -0.25 -51.57 0.29
N ALA A 26 0.97 -51.56 0.84
CA ALA A 26 2.16 -52.32 0.40
C ALA A 26 2.92 -51.99 -0.92
N SER A 27 4.25 -51.79 -0.72
CA SER A 27 5.39 -52.12 -1.60
C SER A 27 5.53 -51.29 -2.91
N ASP A 28 6.69 -50.99 -3.48
CA ASP A 28 8.02 -51.60 -3.44
C ASP A 28 9.04 -50.59 -4.00
N THR A 29 10.31 -50.77 -3.63
CA THR A 29 11.48 -50.02 -4.12
C THR A 29 11.91 -50.51 -5.50
N ALA A 30 12.15 -49.61 -6.47
CA ALA A 30 13.11 -49.84 -7.56
C ALA A 30 13.56 -48.53 -8.21
N GLU A 31 14.86 -48.25 -8.10
CA GLU A 31 15.62 -47.37 -9.00
C GLU A 31 15.61 -47.91 -10.43
N GLN A 32 15.44 -47.04 -11.43
CA GLN A 32 16.27 -47.09 -12.64
C GLN A 32 16.21 -45.79 -13.46
N GLN A 33 17.39 -45.42 -13.96
CA GLN A 33 17.77 -44.19 -14.63
C GLN A 33 17.52 -44.23 -16.16
N ASN A 34 17.40 -43.01 -16.72
CA ASN A 34 17.63 -42.56 -18.10
C ASN A 34 16.66 -43.11 -19.17
N ASP A 35 16.21 -42.35 -20.17
CA ASP A 35 16.90 -41.30 -20.90
C ASP A 35 15.87 -40.43 -21.66
N ASP A 36 16.30 -39.23 -22.04
CA ASP A 36 15.84 -38.46 -23.21
C ASP A 36 14.43 -37.83 -23.18
N LEU A 37 14.36 -36.52 -22.86
CA LEU A 37 13.50 -35.58 -23.58
C LEU A 37 14.05 -34.15 -23.41
N ALA A 38 14.60 -33.62 -24.50
CA ALA A 38 15.08 -32.25 -24.65
C ALA A 38 13.94 -31.22 -24.41
N PRO A 39 14.28 -29.99 -23.98
CA PRO A 39 13.29 -28.97 -23.65
C PRO A 39 12.72 -28.35 -24.94
N GLU A 40 11.46 -28.63 -25.25
CA GLU A 40 10.68 -27.79 -26.15
C GLU A 40 10.39 -26.46 -25.43
N GLY A 41 11.08 -25.42 -25.88
CA GLY A 41 10.69 -24.05 -25.63
C GLY A 41 9.44 -23.76 -26.44
N ASP A 42 8.33 -23.57 -25.74
CA ASP A 42 7.15 -22.91 -26.29
C ASP A 42 7.16 -21.47 -25.76
N GLU A 43 7.92 -20.62 -26.46
CA GLU A 43 7.76 -19.17 -26.41
C GLU A 43 6.44 -18.83 -27.08
N GLY A 44 5.34 -18.95 -26.32
CA GLY A 44 4.05 -18.41 -26.70
C GLY A 44 4.08 -16.89 -26.67
N GLU A 45 4.68 -16.27 -27.68
CA GLU A 45 4.40 -14.89 -28.06
C GLU A 45 2.88 -14.77 -28.29
N PRO A 46 2.17 -13.83 -27.64
CA PRO A 46 0.80 -13.56 -28.05
C PRO A 46 0.87 -12.88 -29.42
N GLU A 47 0.61 -13.64 -30.49
CA GLU A 47 0.27 -13.10 -31.80
C GLU A 47 -0.93 -12.17 -31.62
N LEU A 48 -0.66 -10.86 -31.66
CA LEU A 48 -1.67 -9.83 -31.84
C LEU A 48 -2.24 -9.99 -33.26
N ASP A 49 -3.31 -10.76 -33.36
CA ASP A 49 -4.16 -10.80 -34.54
C ASP A 49 -4.87 -9.43 -34.67
N LEU A 50 -4.17 -8.50 -35.32
CA LEU A 50 -4.70 -7.23 -35.80
C LEU A 50 -5.12 -7.42 -37.26
N ASP A 51 -6.13 -8.24 -37.49
CA ASP A 51 -6.88 -8.23 -38.74
C ASP A 51 -7.81 -7.00 -38.76
N LEU A 52 -7.20 -5.82 -38.90
CA LEU A 52 -7.89 -4.61 -39.35
C LEU A 52 -7.93 -4.63 -40.87
N GLU A 53 -8.93 -5.31 -41.41
CA GLU A 53 -9.37 -5.11 -42.78
C GLU A 53 -9.88 -3.65 -42.90
N ALA A 54 -8.98 -2.75 -43.27
CA ALA A 54 -9.26 -1.34 -43.49
C ALA A 54 -10.05 -1.19 -44.80
N GLU A 55 -11.36 -1.32 -44.72
CA GLU A 55 -12.25 -0.95 -45.81
C GLU A 55 -12.26 0.58 -45.96
N ALA A 56 -11.73 1.06 -47.08
CA ALA A 56 -11.68 2.48 -47.41
C ALA A 56 -13.11 3.05 -47.54
N PRO A 57 -13.44 4.20 -46.91
CA PRO A 57 -14.79 4.75 -47.01
C PRO A 57 -14.98 5.38 -48.40
N LYS A 58 -16.02 4.93 -49.10
CA LYS A 58 -16.56 5.62 -50.28
C LYS A 58 -17.20 6.95 -49.83
N PRO A 59 -17.11 8.02 -50.64
CA PRO A 59 -17.69 9.31 -50.27
C PRO A 59 -19.19 9.29 -50.53
N GLY A 60 -19.96 9.65 -49.51
CA GLY A 60 -21.37 10.02 -49.61
C GLY A 60 -22.34 8.93 -49.16
N ASP A 61 -22.65 8.90 -47.86
CA ASP A 61 -24.03 9.10 -47.42
C ASP A 61 -24.04 9.54 -45.94
N GLU A 62 -25.16 10.11 -45.53
CA GLU A 62 -25.38 10.98 -44.39
C GLU A 62 -25.17 10.33 -43.00
N ASN A 63 -24.85 11.17 -42.00
CA ASN A 63 -24.81 10.81 -40.58
C ASN A 63 -26.09 10.07 -40.15
N ALA A 64 -26.01 8.75 -40.01
CA ALA A 64 -26.85 8.02 -39.09
C ALA A 64 -26.03 7.83 -37.81
N ASP A 65 -26.25 8.69 -36.81
CA ASP A 65 -25.76 8.43 -35.47
C ASP A 65 -26.42 7.14 -34.95
N GLU A 66 -25.78 6.00 -35.20
CA GLU A 66 -26.16 4.72 -34.58
C GLU A 66 -25.79 4.79 -33.10
N PHE A 67 -26.77 5.20 -32.30
CA PHE A 67 -26.69 5.18 -30.85
C PHE A 67 -27.12 3.81 -30.34
N GLU A 68 -26.20 3.14 -29.64
CA GLU A 68 -26.50 1.89 -28.95
C GLU A 68 -26.77 2.14 -27.46
N GLU A 69 -27.74 1.40 -26.91
CA GLU A 69 -28.02 1.41 -25.46
C GLU A 69 -27.07 0.45 -24.74
N ILE A 70 -26.29 1.01 -23.82
CA ILE A 70 -25.53 0.25 -22.81
C ILE A 70 -26.08 0.56 -21.43
N GLU A 71 -26.21 -0.47 -20.62
CA GLU A 71 -26.66 -0.36 -19.24
C GLU A 71 -25.46 -0.41 -18.31
N ARG A 72 -25.23 0.69 -17.57
CA ARG A 72 -24.12 0.81 -16.61
C ARG A 72 -24.65 1.40 -15.31
N ASN A 73 -24.41 0.73 -14.18
CA ASN A 73 -24.91 1.10 -12.86
C ASN A 73 -26.45 1.24 -12.80
N GLY A 74 -27.18 0.36 -13.49
CA GLY A 74 -28.65 0.34 -13.50
C GLY A 74 -29.32 1.49 -14.26
N LYS A 75 -28.57 2.24 -15.08
CA LYS A 75 -29.08 3.29 -15.97
C LYS A 75 -28.67 3.01 -17.41
N LYS A 76 -29.62 3.15 -18.34
CA LYS A 76 -29.41 2.99 -19.77
C LYS A 76 -28.91 4.30 -20.38
N TYR A 77 -27.79 4.23 -21.09
CA TYR A 77 -27.20 5.36 -21.81
C TYR A 77 -27.15 5.04 -23.30
N ARG A 78 -27.60 5.98 -24.14
CA ARG A 78 -27.38 5.94 -25.58
C ARG A 78 -26.03 6.59 -25.88
N ILE A 79 -25.09 5.79 -26.38
CA ILE A 79 -23.79 6.28 -26.83
C ILE A 79 -23.58 5.92 -28.31
N PRO A 80 -22.79 6.71 -29.05
CA PRO A 80 -22.38 6.36 -30.41
C PRO A 80 -21.72 4.98 -30.44
N ALA A 81 -22.07 4.13 -31.42
CA ALA A 81 -21.57 2.77 -31.56
C ALA A 81 -20.03 2.65 -31.49
N ALA A 82 -19.31 3.67 -31.99
CA ALA A 82 -17.84 3.74 -31.94
C ALA A 82 -17.24 3.70 -30.52
N LEU A 83 -17.95 4.20 -29.49
CA LEU A 83 -17.44 4.30 -28.11
C LEU A 83 -17.74 3.08 -27.25
N LYS A 84 -18.56 2.14 -27.73
CA LYS A 84 -18.95 0.94 -26.99
C LYS A 84 -17.77 -0.01 -26.78
N GLY A 85 -16.94 -0.20 -27.81
CA GLY A 85 -15.75 -1.05 -27.75
C GLY A 85 -14.74 -0.56 -26.71
N GLU A 86 -14.45 0.74 -26.70
CA GLU A 86 -13.56 1.36 -25.70
C GLU A 86 -14.13 1.26 -24.28
N LEU A 87 -15.44 1.48 -24.09
CA LEU A 87 -16.05 1.41 -22.77
C LEU A 87 -16.13 -0.02 -22.21
N MET A 88 -16.41 -1.01 -23.08
CA MET A 88 -16.35 -2.43 -22.70
C MET A 88 -14.92 -2.86 -22.39
N MET A 89 -13.92 -2.47 -23.21
CA MET A 89 -12.51 -2.69 -22.91
C MET A 89 -12.12 -2.09 -21.56
N GLN A 90 -12.50 -0.85 -21.26
CA GLN A 90 -12.19 -0.22 -19.96
C GLN A 90 -12.82 -0.97 -18.78
N ALA A 91 -14.03 -1.49 -18.93
CA ALA A 91 -14.68 -2.32 -17.91
C ALA A 91 -13.94 -3.66 -17.72
N ASP A 92 -13.54 -4.31 -18.80
CA ASP A 92 -12.75 -5.55 -18.78
C ASP A 92 -11.35 -5.33 -18.21
N TYR A 93 -10.66 -4.25 -18.55
CA TYR A 93 -9.36 -3.89 -17.96
C TYR A 93 -9.49 -3.60 -16.47
N THR A 94 -10.55 -2.91 -16.05
CA THR A 94 -10.81 -2.64 -14.63
C THR A 94 -11.04 -3.95 -13.88
N ARG A 95 -11.87 -4.84 -14.43
CA ARG A 95 -12.15 -6.16 -13.86
C ARG A 95 -10.88 -7.02 -13.81
N LYS A 96 -10.13 -7.14 -14.91
CA LYS A 96 -8.87 -7.89 -14.97
C LYS A 96 -7.82 -7.33 -14.00
N THR A 97 -7.73 -6.01 -13.86
CA THR A 97 -6.80 -5.39 -12.90
C THR A 97 -7.20 -5.72 -11.46
N GLN A 98 -8.50 -5.72 -11.15
CA GLN A 98 -9.01 -6.14 -9.84
C GLN A 98 -8.77 -7.64 -9.57
N GLU A 99 -8.99 -8.49 -10.57
CA GLU A 99 -8.72 -9.94 -10.48
C GLU A 99 -7.22 -10.21 -10.27
N VAL A 100 -6.33 -9.53 -11.01
CA VAL A 100 -4.86 -9.62 -10.81
C VAL A 100 -4.45 -9.10 -9.43
N ALA A 101 -5.05 -7.99 -8.96
CA ALA A 101 -4.78 -7.47 -7.62
C ALA A 101 -5.25 -8.43 -6.52
N ALA A 102 -6.42 -9.07 -6.70
CA ALA A 102 -6.93 -10.08 -5.79
C ALA A 102 -6.03 -11.32 -5.76
N ALA A 103 -5.62 -11.83 -6.92
CA ALA A 103 -4.71 -12.97 -7.04
C ALA A 103 -3.35 -12.69 -6.41
N ARG A 104 -2.79 -11.47 -6.58
CA ARG A 104 -1.53 -11.07 -5.92
C ARG A 104 -1.67 -11.05 -4.40
N LYS A 105 -2.79 -10.54 -3.89
CA LYS A 105 -3.07 -10.52 -2.45
C LYS A 105 -3.20 -11.93 -1.89
N GLU A 106 -3.87 -12.84 -2.60
CA GLU A 106 -3.98 -14.24 -2.20
C GLU A 106 -2.62 -14.93 -2.19
N LEU A 107 -1.80 -14.73 -3.24
CA LEU A 107 -0.44 -15.24 -3.30
C LEU A 107 0.42 -14.72 -2.13
N GLU A 108 0.35 -13.42 -1.82
CA GLU A 108 1.06 -12.81 -0.69
C GLU A 108 0.63 -13.43 0.64
N THR A 109 -0.68 -13.62 0.86
CA THR A 109 -1.18 -14.27 2.08
C THR A 109 -0.70 -15.72 2.19
N HIS A 110 -0.69 -16.46 1.08
CA HIS A 110 -0.20 -17.83 1.05
C HIS A 110 1.30 -17.90 1.31
N GLN A 111 2.09 -17.00 0.70
CA GLN A 111 3.52 -16.89 0.95
C GLN A 111 3.83 -16.56 2.42
N ALA A 112 3.08 -15.63 3.01
CA ALA A 112 3.22 -15.30 4.43
C ALA A 112 2.91 -16.50 5.33
N ALA A 113 1.86 -17.27 5.03
CA ALA A 113 1.51 -18.48 5.77
C ALA A 113 2.59 -19.57 5.67
N VAL A 114 3.11 -19.82 4.46
CA VAL A 114 4.20 -20.78 4.23
C VAL A 114 5.47 -20.37 4.96
N GLU A 115 5.81 -19.09 4.95
CA GLU A 115 6.98 -18.56 5.64
C GLU A 115 6.83 -18.71 7.16
N GLN A 116 5.66 -18.41 7.72
CA GLN A 116 5.37 -18.66 9.14
C GLN A 116 5.50 -20.15 9.50
N GLN A 117 4.94 -21.04 8.67
CA GLN A 117 5.06 -22.48 8.88
C GLN A 117 6.52 -22.95 8.84
N ARG A 118 7.31 -22.46 7.88
CA ARG A 118 8.74 -22.75 7.79
C ARG A 118 9.48 -22.29 9.03
N GLN A 119 9.23 -21.08 9.50
CA GLN A 119 9.85 -20.56 10.72
C GLN A 119 9.50 -21.39 11.96
N MET A 120 8.25 -21.83 12.08
CA MET A 120 7.83 -22.72 13.18
C MET A 120 8.51 -24.10 13.08
N MET A 121 8.58 -24.68 11.90
CA MET A 121 9.24 -25.98 11.68
C MET A 121 10.74 -25.91 11.96
N THR A 122 11.42 -24.87 11.47
CA THR A 122 12.86 -24.67 11.73
C THR A 122 13.13 -24.51 13.22
N GLN A 123 12.35 -23.70 13.93
CA GLN A 123 12.48 -23.56 15.38
C GLN A 123 12.26 -24.88 16.11
N GLN A 124 11.28 -25.68 15.69
CA GLN A 124 11.04 -26.99 16.29
C GLN A 124 12.18 -27.97 16.01
N ALA A 125 12.73 -27.97 14.79
CA ALA A 125 13.86 -28.80 14.41
C ALA A 125 15.13 -28.42 15.19
N GLU A 126 15.41 -27.12 15.34
CA GLU A 126 16.53 -26.63 16.16
C GLU A 126 16.40 -27.07 17.62
N MET A 127 15.18 -26.98 18.18
CA MET A 127 14.89 -27.44 19.54
C MET A 127 15.10 -28.95 19.70
N GLN A 128 14.64 -29.75 18.75
CA GLN A 128 14.84 -31.19 18.76
C GLN A 128 16.33 -31.54 18.61
N HIS A 129 17.04 -30.84 17.72
CA HIS A 129 18.47 -31.04 17.53
C HIS A 129 19.27 -30.69 18.78
N ALA A 130 18.98 -29.55 19.42
CA ALA A 130 19.63 -29.12 20.65
C ALA A 130 19.40 -30.08 21.84
N ASN A 131 18.30 -30.83 21.82
CA ASN A 131 17.91 -31.75 22.89
C ASN A 131 17.84 -33.22 22.43
N ILE A 132 18.53 -33.58 21.35
CA ILE A 132 18.39 -34.89 20.70
C ILE A 132 18.66 -36.06 21.65
N GLN A 133 19.63 -35.91 22.55
CA GLN A 133 19.94 -36.92 23.57
C GLN A 133 18.81 -37.09 24.58
N ASP A 134 18.14 -36.01 24.97
CA ASP A 134 17.03 -36.04 25.91
C ASP A 134 15.79 -36.66 25.25
N PHE A 135 15.54 -36.32 23.99
CA PHE A 135 14.47 -36.96 23.20
C PHE A 135 14.74 -38.46 23.00
N ALA A 136 15.96 -38.86 22.68
CA ALA A 136 16.31 -40.28 22.55
C ALA A 136 16.12 -41.04 23.88
N ARG A 137 16.50 -40.43 25.00
CA ARG A 137 16.24 -40.99 26.34
C ARG A 137 14.75 -41.10 26.64
N LEU A 138 13.96 -40.10 26.24
CA LEU A 138 12.51 -40.12 26.41
C LEU A 138 11.85 -41.25 25.60
N VAL A 139 12.26 -41.42 24.34
CA VAL A 139 11.79 -42.53 23.49
C VAL A 139 12.15 -43.87 24.13
N ASN A 140 13.39 -44.04 24.59
CA ASN A 140 13.81 -45.28 25.23
C ASN A 140 13.02 -45.59 26.52
N LEU A 141 12.70 -44.57 27.34
CA LEU A 141 11.84 -44.75 28.51
C LEU A 141 10.42 -45.15 28.13
N ASN A 142 9.89 -44.59 27.04
CA ASN A 142 8.58 -44.99 26.51
C ASN A 142 8.59 -46.44 26.01
N ASP A 143 9.65 -46.86 25.31
CA ASP A 143 9.79 -48.25 24.84
C ASP A 143 9.87 -49.25 26.00
N GLN A 144 10.53 -48.87 27.10
CA GLN A 144 10.57 -49.68 28.31
C GLN A 144 9.20 -49.74 29.00
N LEU A 145 8.48 -48.63 29.08
CA LEU A 145 7.12 -48.57 29.62
C LEU A 145 6.12 -49.38 28.78
N ALA A 146 6.26 -49.35 27.45
CA ALA A 146 5.39 -50.09 26.53
C ALA A 146 5.39 -51.61 26.79
N GLN A 147 6.50 -52.16 27.31
CA GLN A 147 6.59 -53.57 27.69
C GLN A 147 5.64 -53.95 28.83
N TYR A 148 5.23 -52.97 29.65
CA TYR A 148 4.33 -53.17 30.78
C TYR A 148 2.86 -52.85 30.46
N GLU A 149 2.55 -52.29 29.29
CA GLU A 149 1.17 -51.90 28.93
C GLU A 149 0.22 -53.10 28.82
N GLN A 150 0.74 -54.26 28.42
CA GLN A 150 -0.04 -55.49 28.25
C GLN A 150 0.02 -56.44 29.46
N VAL A 151 0.68 -56.02 30.55
CA VAL A 151 0.83 -56.86 31.74
C VAL A 151 -0.46 -56.83 32.57
N ASP A 152 -1.10 -57.99 32.74
CA ASP A 152 -2.17 -58.17 33.73
C ASP A 152 -1.54 -58.31 35.12
N TRP A 153 -1.42 -57.18 35.81
CA TRP A 153 -0.83 -57.10 37.15
C TRP A 153 -1.55 -57.98 38.18
N ALA A 154 -2.86 -58.13 38.08
CA ALA A 154 -3.64 -58.92 39.03
C ALA A 154 -3.45 -60.43 38.81
N ALA A 155 -3.31 -60.87 37.56
CA ALA A 155 -2.93 -62.24 37.24
C ALA A 155 -1.46 -62.51 37.61
N TYR A 156 -0.56 -61.57 37.32
CA TYR A 156 0.86 -61.71 37.61
C TYR A 156 1.14 -61.82 39.11
N GLU A 157 0.49 -60.97 39.93
CA GLU A 157 0.61 -61.02 41.39
C GLU A 157 0.11 -62.35 41.98
N LYS A 158 -0.94 -62.96 41.41
CA LYS A 158 -1.43 -64.28 41.84
C LYS A 158 -0.46 -65.41 41.49
N GLN A 159 0.28 -65.26 40.40
CA GLN A 159 1.22 -66.27 39.91
C GLN A 159 2.57 -66.20 40.65
N ASP A 160 3.11 -64.99 40.80
CA ASP A 160 4.34 -64.72 41.55
C ASP A 160 4.27 -63.32 42.20
N PRO A 161 3.89 -63.23 43.48
CA PRO A 161 3.78 -61.96 44.20
C PRO A 161 5.10 -61.18 44.29
N PHE A 162 6.24 -61.88 44.37
CA PHE A 162 7.54 -61.24 44.54
C PHE A 162 8.03 -60.65 43.22
N ALA A 163 7.91 -61.38 42.12
CA ALA A 163 8.28 -60.90 40.79
C ALA A 163 7.35 -59.78 40.32
N ALA A 164 6.04 -59.88 40.58
CA ALA A 164 5.08 -58.82 40.27
C ALA A 164 5.39 -57.52 41.03
N ASN A 165 5.70 -57.60 42.32
CA ASN A 165 6.08 -56.42 43.11
C ASN A 165 7.38 -55.77 42.60
N ALA A 166 8.38 -56.58 42.20
CA ALA A 166 9.61 -56.06 41.61
C ALA A 166 9.34 -55.32 40.28
N ALA A 167 8.58 -55.93 39.38
CA ALA A 167 8.19 -55.33 38.10
C ALA A 167 7.35 -54.06 38.29
N TRP A 168 6.44 -54.03 39.26
CA TRP A 168 5.64 -52.85 39.59
C TRP A 168 6.49 -51.68 40.10
N ARG A 169 7.50 -51.96 40.92
CA ARG A 169 8.45 -50.94 41.38
C ARG A 169 9.31 -50.40 40.25
N GLU A 170 9.72 -51.25 39.31
CA GLU A 170 10.46 -50.85 38.11
C GLU A 170 9.59 -49.97 37.21
N TYR A 171 8.36 -50.40 36.90
CA TYR A 171 7.38 -49.63 36.14
C TYR A 171 7.21 -48.21 36.70
N HIS A 172 6.98 -48.08 38.01
CA HIS A 172 6.83 -46.75 38.63
C HIS A 172 8.11 -45.92 38.60
N GLN A 173 9.29 -46.54 38.68
CA GLN A 173 10.55 -45.81 38.55
C GLN A 173 10.72 -45.27 37.12
N LEU A 174 10.40 -46.08 36.11
CA LEU A 174 10.41 -45.68 34.70
C LEU A 174 9.40 -44.57 34.43
N GLU A 175 8.18 -44.70 34.94
CA GLU A 175 7.13 -43.68 34.84
C GLU A 175 7.58 -42.36 35.45
N LYS A 176 8.16 -42.40 36.67
CA LYS A 176 8.69 -41.21 37.33
C LYS A 176 9.84 -40.59 36.54
N ALA A 177 10.77 -41.39 36.02
CA ALA A 177 11.87 -40.92 35.20
C ALA A 177 11.38 -40.24 33.91
N ARG A 178 10.40 -40.86 33.23
CA ARG A 178 9.75 -40.33 32.03
C ARG A 178 9.01 -39.03 32.30
N ASN A 179 8.28 -38.95 33.41
CA ASN A 179 7.57 -37.75 33.82
C ASN A 179 8.54 -36.59 34.12
N ASN A 180 9.62 -36.86 34.86
CA ASN A 180 10.64 -35.87 35.16
C ASN A 180 11.32 -35.35 33.88
N LEU A 181 11.78 -36.25 33.02
CA LEU A 181 12.45 -35.88 31.77
C LEU A 181 11.54 -35.10 30.82
N ALA A 182 10.27 -35.51 30.71
CA ALA A 182 9.27 -34.77 29.93
C ALA A 182 9.05 -33.35 30.50
N GLY A 183 9.00 -33.21 31.82
CA GLY A 183 8.89 -31.92 32.49
C GLY A 183 10.11 -31.02 32.24
N GLU A 184 11.32 -31.58 32.32
CA GLU A 184 12.57 -30.87 32.00
C GLU A 184 12.61 -30.39 30.55
N LEU A 185 12.25 -31.26 29.59
CA LEU A 185 12.16 -30.91 28.18
C LEU A 185 11.15 -29.79 27.94
N HIS A 186 9.99 -29.86 28.58
CA HIS A 186 8.97 -28.81 28.49
C HIS A 186 9.48 -27.48 29.05
N HIS A 187 10.18 -27.50 30.19
CA HIS A 187 10.78 -26.31 30.77
C HIS A 187 11.83 -25.68 29.85
N LYS A 188 12.73 -26.49 29.27
CA LYS A 188 13.71 -26.04 28.29
C LYS A 188 13.04 -25.40 27.07
N GLN A 189 11.94 -25.98 26.59
CA GLN A 189 11.17 -25.42 25.48
C GLN A 189 10.59 -24.05 25.82
N GLN A 190 9.96 -23.91 26.99
CA GLN A 190 9.43 -22.61 27.43
C GLN A 190 10.55 -21.57 27.58
N GLN A 191 11.69 -21.95 28.14
CA GLN A 191 12.83 -21.05 28.31
C GLN A 191 13.39 -20.59 26.95
N ALA A 192 13.55 -21.49 26.00
CA ALA A 192 14.02 -21.15 24.65
C ALA A 192 13.06 -20.17 23.94
N GLN A 193 11.75 -20.37 24.08
CA GLN A 193 10.74 -19.45 23.57
C GLN A 193 10.82 -18.07 24.22
N GLN A 194 10.97 -18.01 25.54
CA GLN A 194 11.15 -16.75 26.26
C GLN A 194 12.43 -16.01 25.86
N ASP A 195 13.55 -16.74 25.70
CA ASP A 195 14.81 -16.16 25.26
C ASP A 195 14.72 -15.66 23.81
N HIS A 196 14.01 -16.35 22.93
CA HIS A 196 13.75 -15.89 21.57
C HIS A 196 12.92 -14.59 21.56
N GLN A 197 11.84 -14.53 22.35
CA GLN A 197 11.04 -13.31 22.50
C GLN A 197 11.87 -12.15 23.06
N ARG A 198 12.69 -12.40 24.09
CA ARG A 198 13.57 -11.38 24.68
C ARG A 198 14.55 -10.83 23.65
N ARG A 199 15.23 -11.70 22.89
CA ARG A 199 16.16 -11.29 21.83
C ARG A 199 15.48 -10.47 20.74
N THR A 200 14.25 -10.85 20.37
CA THR A 200 13.47 -10.11 19.36
C THR A 200 13.11 -8.71 19.85
N LEU A 201 12.65 -8.58 21.10
CA LEU A 201 12.36 -7.29 21.71
C LEU A 201 13.62 -6.43 21.84
N GLU A 202 14.73 -7.01 22.27
CA GLU A 202 16.01 -6.33 22.40
C GLU A 202 16.53 -5.84 21.03
N ALA A 203 16.43 -6.65 19.98
CA ALA A 203 16.77 -6.26 18.61
C ALA A 203 15.90 -5.13 18.08
N GLN A 204 14.59 -5.14 18.38
CA GLN A 204 13.71 -4.03 18.02
C GLN A 204 14.05 -2.74 18.78
N GLN A 205 14.36 -2.85 20.07
CA GLN A 205 14.74 -1.70 20.89
C GLN A 205 16.09 -1.11 20.44
N SER A 206 17.09 -1.94 20.16
CA SER A 206 18.39 -1.49 19.66
C SER A 206 18.27 -0.84 18.30
N SER A 207 17.50 -1.43 17.38
CA SER A 207 17.20 -0.83 16.06
C SER A 207 16.55 0.55 16.19
N ARG A 208 15.54 0.69 17.06
CA ARG A 208 14.90 1.99 17.34
C ARG A 208 15.86 3.01 17.92
N ALA A 209 16.72 2.59 18.84
CA ALA A 209 17.73 3.46 19.45
C ALA A 209 18.77 3.92 18.41
N GLU A 210 19.20 3.04 17.50
CA GLU A 210 20.10 3.40 16.40
C GLU A 210 19.46 4.39 15.43
N ILE A 211 18.20 4.17 15.04
CA ILE A 211 17.45 5.08 14.18
C ILE A 211 17.30 6.45 14.84
N ALA A 212 16.94 6.48 16.13
CA ALA A 212 16.82 7.73 16.89
C ALA A 212 18.17 8.48 16.95
N LYS A 213 19.28 7.78 17.22
CA LYS A 213 20.60 8.39 17.24
C LYS A 213 21.00 8.97 15.88
N ARG A 214 20.78 8.22 14.79
CA ARG A 214 21.00 8.72 13.42
C ARG A 214 20.12 9.94 13.13
N ALA A 215 18.86 9.93 13.57
CA ALA A 215 17.95 11.06 13.42
C ALA A 215 18.43 12.31 14.14
N GLU A 216 18.93 12.17 15.37
CA GLU A 216 19.50 13.28 16.13
C GLU A 216 20.75 13.86 15.45
N GLU A 217 21.65 13.01 14.96
CA GLU A 217 22.84 13.43 14.22
C GLU A 217 22.47 14.17 12.93
N THR A 218 21.51 13.64 12.17
CA THR A 218 20.97 14.28 10.97
C THR A 218 20.30 15.62 11.28
N MET A 219 19.50 15.70 12.34
CA MET A 219 18.86 16.94 12.77
C MET A 219 19.90 18.02 13.14
N LYS A 220 20.98 17.65 13.84
CA LYS A 220 22.09 18.58 14.13
C LYS A 220 22.73 19.14 12.86
N VAL A 221 22.98 18.28 11.87
CA VAL A 221 23.54 18.71 10.58
C VAL A 221 22.57 19.62 9.83
N LEU A 222 21.27 19.28 9.81
CA LEU A 222 20.25 20.04 9.10
C LEU A 222 20.05 21.43 9.69
N THR A 223 19.95 21.55 11.02
CA THR A 223 19.84 22.85 11.70
C THR A 223 21.07 23.74 11.46
N SER A 224 22.26 23.15 11.32
CA SER A 224 23.47 23.92 11.01
C SER A 224 23.58 24.36 9.54
N LYS A 225 23.09 23.55 8.59
CA LYS A 225 23.27 23.79 7.15
C LYS A 225 22.05 24.41 6.45
N VAL A 226 20.87 24.29 7.02
CA VAL A 226 19.62 24.81 6.46
C VAL A 226 19.04 25.86 7.41
N PRO A 227 19.11 27.15 7.07
CA PRO A 227 18.53 28.22 7.87
C PRO A 227 17.02 28.02 8.05
N GLY A 228 16.53 28.12 9.29
CA GLY A 228 15.11 27.96 9.60
C GLY A 228 14.62 26.50 9.62
N TRP A 229 15.54 25.53 9.65
CA TRP A 229 15.16 24.13 9.81
C TRP A 229 14.43 23.89 11.14
N ASN A 230 13.19 23.42 11.05
CA ASN A 230 12.35 23.06 12.19
C ASN A 230 11.52 21.81 11.85
N GLN A 231 10.69 21.35 12.80
CA GLN A 231 9.85 20.16 12.60
C GLN A 231 8.84 20.31 11.45
N GLU A 232 8.33 21.52 11.20
CA GLU A 232 7.36 21.79 10.12
C GLU A 232 8.02 21.73 8.74
N VAL A 233 9.24 22.25 8.62
CA VAL A 233 10.04 22.14 7.38
C VAL A 233 10.40 20.68 7.14
N ALA A 234 10.72 19.91 8.19
CA ALA A 234 11.00 18.48 8.06
C ALA A 234 9.77 17.68 7.57
N THR A 235 8.57 17.97 8.07
CA THR A 235 7.34 17.32 7.61
C THR A 235 6.97 17.73 6.19
N GLU A 236 7.19 18.98 5.82
CA GLU A 236 6.95 19.48 4.47
C GLU A 236 7.91 18.84 3.45
N VAL A 237 9.20 18.75 3.79
CA VAL A 237 10.21 18.07 2.97
C VAL A 237 9.90 16.58 2.83
N SER A 238 9.49 15.92 3.91
CA SER A 238 9.08 14.50 3.86
C SER A 238 7.83 14.31 2.98
N SER A 239 6.86 15.21 3.09
CA SER A 239 5.64 15.18 2.26
C SER A 239 5.96 15.43 0.78
N TYR A 240 6.87 16.35 0.49
CA TYR A 240 7.37 16.58 -0.87
C TYR A 240 8.10 15.33 -1.41
N ALA A 241 8.93 14.68 -0.58
CA ALA A 241 9.64 13.47 -0.97
C ALA A 241 8.69 12.32 -1.32
N MET A 242 7.60 12.13 -0.54
CA MET A 242 6.60 11.10 -0.81
C MET A 242 5.75 11.43 -2.05
N ASN A 243 5.22 12.65 -2.12
CA ASN A 243 4.19 12.99 -3.11
C ASN A 243 4.76 13.42 -4.46
N VAL A 244 5.97 14.00 -4.49
CA VAL A 244 6.59 14.56 -5.70
C VAL A 244 7.76 13.70 -6.15
N SER A 245 8.64 13.33 -5.22
CA SER A 245 9.85 12.54 -5.54
C SER A 245 9.62 11.02 -5.53
N GLY A 246 8.47 10.54 -5.08
CA GLY A 246 8.09 9.11 -5.10
C GLY A 246 8.76 8.23 -4.04
N TYR A 247 9.31 8.81 -2.97
CA TYR A 247 9.90 8.04 -1.88
C TYR A 247 8.85 7.29 -1.06
N SER A 248 9.15 6.05 -0.68
CA SER A 248 8.36 5.32 0.32
C SER A 248 8.68 5.78 1.75
N GLN A 249 7.77 5.46 2.68
CA GLN A 249 7.96 5.75 4.12
C GLN A 249 9.23 5.06 4.66
N ASP A 250 9.46 3.79 4.30
CA ASP A 250 10.60 3.02 4.79
C ASP A 250 11.92 3.55 4.24
N GLU A 251 11.95 3.97 2.98
CA GLU A 251 13.12 4.63 2.40
C GLU A 251 13.42 5.94 3.10
N LEU A 252 12.40 6.72 3.48
CA LEU A 252 12.60 7.95 4.24
C LEU A 252 13.13 7.67 5.65
N VAL A 253 12.59 6.67 6.34
CA VAL A 253 13.08 6.26 7.67
C VAL A 253 14.53 5.78 7.60
N ASN A 254 14.91 5.06 6.55
CA ASN A 254 16.30 4.67 6.32
C ASN A 254 17.19 5.86 5.90
N ALA A 255 16.65 6.79 5.12
CA ALA A 255 17.33 8.02 4.69
C ALA A 255 17.49 9.05 5.81
N VAL A 256 16.83 8.89 6.97
CA VAL A 256 17.11 9.66 8.19
C VAL A 256 18.59 9.56 8.60
N GLY A 257 19.31 8.51 8.17
CA GLY A 257 20.76 8.40 8.35
C GLY A 257 21.62 9.26 7.41
N ASP A 258 21.07 9.82 6.33
CA ASP A 258 21.81 10.66 5.39
C ASP A 258 21.25 12.11 5.34
N PRO A 259 21.90 13.06 6.03
CA PRO A 259 21.48 14.46 5.99
C PRO A 259 21.59 15.09 4.59
N ARG A 260 22.36 14.51 3.65
CA ARG A 260 22.52 15.05 2.30
C ARG A 260 21.22 14.95 1.51
N ALA A 261 20.50 13.84 1.67
CA ALA A 261 19.20 13.61 1.02
C ALA A 261 18.20 14.70 1.42
N PHE A 262 18.06 14.96 2.72
CA PHE A 262 17.17 16.01 3.23
C PHE A 262 17.55 17.42 2.77
N ILE A 263 18.85 17.74 2.70
CA ILE A 263 19.32 19.03 2.17
C ILE A 263 18.94 19.18 0.70
N LEU A 264 19.14 18.13 -0.11
CA LEU A 264 18.83 18.15 -1.53
C LEU A 264 17.32 18.28 -1.77
N LEU A 265 16.51 17.50 -1.05
CA LEU A 265 15.05 17.55 -1.12
C LEU A 265 14.52 18.93 -0.71
N HIS A 266 15.06 19.52 0.36
CA HIS A 266 14.68 20.87 0.76
C HIS A 266 15.01 21.92 -0.30
N LYS A 267 16.17 21.80 -0.97
CA LYS A 267 16.56 22.68 -2.08
C LYS A 267 15.64 22.52 -3.28
N ALA A 268 15.31 21.27 -3.66
CA ALA A 268 14.39 20.98 -4.75
C ALA A 268 12.98 21.56 -4.46
N MET A 269 12.44 21.29 -3.27
CA MET A 269 11.17 21.87 -2.83
C MET A 269 11.18 23.40 -2.86
N SER A 270 12.25 24.03 -2.37
CA SER A 270 12.37 25.49 -2.36
C SER A 270 12.44 26.08 -3.78
N TYR A 271 13.11 25.39 -4.69
CA TYR A 271 13.19 25.76 -6.10
C TYR A 271 11.81 25.67 -6.78
N ASP A 272 11.10 24.56 -6.62
CA ASP A 272 9.77 24.38 -7.20
C ASP A 272 8.77 25.41 -6.69
N LYS A 273 8.81 25.72 -5.39
CA LYS A 273 8.01 26.81 -4.80
C LYS A 273 8.36 28.18 -5.38
N ALA A 274 9.64 28.45 -5.63
CA ALA A 274 10.07 29.71 -6.23
C ALA A 274 9.60 29.83 -7.69
N MET A 275 9.68 28.74 -8.46
CA MET A 275 9.20 28.66 -9.83
C MET A 275 7.68 28.84 -9.91
N ALA A 276 6.92 28.17 -9.04
CA ALA A 276 5.47 28.34 -8.96
C ALA A 276 5.10 29.79 -8.61
N LYS A 277 5.75 30.40 -7.61
CA LYS A 277 5.54 31.81 -7.26
C LYS A 277 5.89 32.77 -8.40
N ALA A 278 6.95 32.48 -9.16
CA ALA A 278 7.33 33.28 -10.32
C ALA A 278 6.27 33.18 -11.44
N ALA A 279 5.74 31.99 -11.70
CA ALA A 279 4.66 31.76 -12.64
C ALA A 279 3.38 32.50 -12.21
N ASP A 280 3.00 32.44 -10.93
CA ASP A 280 1.84 33.16 -10.38
C ASP A 280 1.98 34.67 -10.52
N ARG A 281 3.17 35.22 -10.23
CA ARG A 281 3.46 36.64 -10.41
C ARG A 281 3.36 37.05 -11.88
N ALA A 282 3.89 36.24 -12.79
CA ALA A 282 3.78 36.48 -14.22
C ALA A 282 2.32 36.41 -14.71
N ALA A 283 1.53 35.46 -14.21
CA ALA A 283 0.11 35.35 -14.52
C ALA A 283 -0.69 36.56 -14.02
N LYS A 284 -0.44 37.01 -12.78
CA LYS A 284 -1.08 38.20 -12.21
C LYS A 284 -0.67 39.49 -12.93
N ALA A 285 0.58 39.62 -13.35
CA ALA A 285 1.04 40.76 -14.14
C ALA A 285 0.34 40.82 -15.52
N ARG A 286 0.22 39.67 -16.21
CA ARG A 286 -0.52 39.58 -17.48
C ARG A 286 -2.01 39.91 -17.32
N GLN A 287 -2.62 39.53 -16.21
CA GLN A 287 -4.01 39.90 -15.91
C GLN A 287 -4.17 41.39 -15.61
N GLN A 288 -3.18 42.06 -15.01
CA GLN A 288 -3.24 43.51 -14.75
C GLN A 288 -3.07 44.35 -16.03
N GLU A 289 -2.23 43.93 -16.97
CA GLU A 289 -2.09 44.61 -18.27
C GLU A 289 -3.32 44.48 -19.18
N ALA A 290 -4.11 43.41 -19.02
CA ALA A 290 -5.31 43.17 -19.81
C ALA A 290 -6.54 44.02 -19.39
N VAL A 291 -6.47 44.79 -18.29
CA VAL A 291 -7.63 45.52 -17.71
C VAL A 291 -7.41 47.04 -17.66
N ALA A 292 -6.60 47.61 -18.57
CA ALA A 292 -6.66 49.04 -18.84
C ALA A 292 -7.55 49.30 -20.06
N PRO A 293 -8.89 49.41 -19.93
CA PRO A 293 -9.67 50.00 -21.01
C PRO A 293 -9.15 51.43 -21.21
N LEU A 294 -8.75 51.76 -22.44
CA LEU A 294 -8.52 53.14 -22.83
C LEU A 294 -9.74 53.94 -22.37
N THR A 295 -9.54 54.89 -21.48
CA THR A 295 -10.56 55.88 -21.15
C THR A 295 -10.84 56.66 -22.42
N THR A 296 -11.88 56.27 -23.15
CA THR A 296 -12.44 57.11 -24.20
C THR A 296 -12.90 58.38 -23.50
N VAL A 297 -12.14 59.46 -23.66
CA VAL A 297 -12.53 60.80 -23.20
C VAL A 297 -13.96 61.04 -23.72
N PRO A 298 -14.97 61.24 -22.85
CA PRO A 298 -16.28 61.58 -23.33
C PRO A 298 -16.13 62.91 -24.05
N ARG A 299 -16.48 62.93 -25.33
CA ARG A 299 -16.61 64.12 -26.16
C ARG A 299 -17.81 64.93 -25.64
N GLY A 300 -17.67 65.47 -24.43
CA GLY A 300 -18.63 66.33 -23.76
C GLY A 300 -18.44 67.75 -24.26
N ASN A 301 -19.34 68.15 -25.16
CA ASN A 301 -19.45 69.50 -25.68
C ASN A 301 -19.89 70.48 -24.58
N THR A 302 -18.98 70.89 -23.70
CA THR A 302 -19.22 71.96 -22.73
C THR A 302 -18.05 72.94 -22.71
N SER A 303 -17.80 73.59 -23.85
CA SER A 303 -17.21 74.93 -23.80
C SER A 303 -18.35 75.94 -23.63
N PRO A 304 -18.26 76.87 -22.66
CA PRO A 304 -19.25 77.95 -22.55
C PRO A 304 -19.30 78.74 -23.85
N ALA A 305 -20.50 79.15 -24.28
CA ALA A 305 -20.69 79.88 -25.52
C ALA A 305 -19.77 81.12 -25.55
N PRO A 306 -19.02 81.35 -26.64
CA PRO A 306 -18.10 82.47 -26.71
C PRO A 306 -18.85 83.80 -26.57
N THR A 307 -18.49 84.59 -25.56
CA THR A 307 -19.01 85.94 -25.36
C THR A 307 -18.10 86.94 -26.07
N GLY A 308 -18.68 87.73 -27.00
CA GLY A 308 -17.94 88.76 -27.74
C GLY A 308 -17.51 88.34 -29.14
N LEU A 309 -16.42 88.93 -29.64
CA LEU A 309 -15.78 88.52 -30.90
C LEU A 309 -14.72 87.48 -30.59
N ASP A 310 -15.13 86.22 -30.60
CA ASP A 310 -14.24 85.07 -30.40
C ASP A 310 -13.93 84.44 -31.76
N ASP A 311 -12.69 83.98 -31.94
CA ASP A 311 -12.21 83.40 -33.20
C ASP A 311 -12.81 82.01 -33.50
N ARG A 312 -13.55 81.43 -32.55
CA ARG A 312 -14.33 80.21 -32.75
C ARG A 312 -15.68 80.43 -33.45
N LEU A 313 -16.06 81.69 -33.71
CA LEU A 313 -17.29 82.05 -34.42
C LEU A 313 -17.12 81.87 -35.93
N SER A 314 -18.19 81.51 -36.63
CA SER A 314 -18.18 81.53 -38.10
C SER A 314 -18.00 82.96 -38.62
N ALA A 315 -17.40 83.10 -39.81
CA ALA A 315 -17.10 84.41 -40.40
C ALA A 315 -18.34 85.32 -40.51
N ASP A 316 -19.50 84.75 -40.85
CA ASP A 316 -20.76 85.47 -40.95
C ASP A 316 -21.27 85.96 -39.60
N GLU A 317 -21.17 85.14 -38.55
CA GLU A 317 -21.59 85.51 -37.19
C GLU A 317 -20.66 86.55 -36.56
N TRP A 318 -19.36 86.44 -36.84
CA TRP A 318 -18.35 87.40 -36.42
C TRP A 318 -18.62 88.78 -37.07
N ALA A 319 -18.85 88.81 -38.39
CA ALA A 319 -19.16 90.04 -39.12
C ALA A 319 -20.45 90.70 -38.61
N ARG A 320 -21.49 89.90 -38.32
CA ARG A 320 -22.74 90.40 -37.74
C ARG A 320 -22.54 91.05 -36.38
N ARG A 321 -21.80 90.40 -35.47
CA ARG A 321 -21.50 90.94 -34.13
C ARG A 321 -20.58 92.17 -34.20
N ARG A 322 -19.64 92.21 -35.14
CA ARG A 322 -18.78 93.39 -35.38
C ARG A 322 -19.59 94.60 -35.84
N ASN A 323 -20.48 94.41 -36.82
CA ASN A 323 -21.35 95.46 -37.32
C ASN A 323 -22.29 95.99 -36.24
N GLU A 324 -22.77 95.12 -35.36
CA GLU A 324 -23.61 95.52 -34.22
C GLU A 324 -22.83 96.31 -33.15
N GLN A 325 -21.57 95.97 -32.88
CA GLN A 325 -20.70 96.79 -32.02
C GLN A 325 -20.45 98.18 -32.60
N VAL A 326 -20.16 98.28 -33.89
CA VAL A 326 -19.93 99.58 -34.55
C VAL A 326 -21.20 100.42 -34.53
N ARG A 327 -22.37 99.81 -34.76
CA ARG A 327 -23.67 100.48 -34.67
C ARG A 327 -24.00 101.00 -33.27
N LYS A 328 -23.66 100.25 -32.22
CA LYS A 328 -23.85 100.69 -30.83
C LYS A 328 -22.86 101.78 -30.39
N ARG A 329 -21.71 101.89 -31.06
CA ARG A 329 -20.68 102.91 -30.77
C ARG A 329 -20.87 104.21 -31.56
N GLY A 330 -21.76 104.20 -32.55
CA GLY A 330 -22.13 105.35 -33.37
C GLY A 330 -23.45 106.03 -32.97
N ARG A 331 -23.88 105.90 -31.72
CA ARG A 331 -25.03 106.65 -31.15
C ARG A 331 -24.63 107.34 -29.85
#